data_AF-A0A6L9Z301-F1
#
_entry.id   AF-A0A6L9Z301-F1
#
_cell.length_a   1.000
_cell.length_b   1.000
_cell.length_c   1.000
_cell.angle_alpha   90.00
_cell.angle_beta   90.00
_cell.angle_gamma   90.00
#
_symmetry.space_group_name_H-M   'P 1'
#
loop_
_entity.id
_entity.type
_entity.pdbx_description
1 polymer ?
#
loop_
_entity_poly.entity_id
_entity_poly.type
_entity_poly.pdbx_seq_one_letter_code
_entity_poly.pdbx_strand_id
1 'polypeptide(L)' 'MEVLYELAMLGSMKKIRERAIYLEELDHKYMAFANNLKELAQGFQEDKILALVEKYL' A
#
# COMPACT_ATOMS: atom_id res chain seq x y z
N MET A 1 3.74 -5.99 7.83
CA MET A 1 3.56 -5.14 6.63
C MET A 1 4.62 -5.34 5.54
N GLU A 2 5.56 -6.26 5.73
CA GLU A 2 6.77 -6.44 4.91
C GLU A 2 6.52 -6.53 3.41
N VAL A 3 5.48 -7.24 2.97
CA VAL A 3 5.13 -7.35 1.53
C VAL A 3 4.89 -5.97 0.90
N LEU A 4 4.19 -5.05 1.57
CA LEU A 4 3.96 -3.72 1.02
C LEU A 4 5.23 -2.88 1.00
N TYR A 5 6.12 -3.08 1.97
CA TYR A 5 7.40 -2.39 2.08
C TYR A 5 8.33 -2.83 0.94
N GLU A 6 8.45 -4.13 0.70
CA GLU A 6 9.20 -4.68 -0.44
C GLU A 6 8.65 -4.19 -1.77
N LEU A 7 7.32 -4.21 -1.94
CA LEU A 7 6.68 -3.73 -3.18
C LEU A 7 6.92 -2.25 -3.42
N ALA A 8 6.96 -1.43 -2.36
CA ALA A 8 7.27 -0.02 -2.44
C ALA A 8 8.75 0.23 -2.74
N MET A 9 9.68 -0.52 -2.13
CA MET A 9 11.11 -0.46 -2.49
C MET A 9 11.37 -0.86 -3.95
N LEU A 10 10.59 -1.79 -4.48
CA LEU A 10 10.67 -2.23 -5.88
C LEU A 10 9.96 -1.27 -6.86
N GLY A 11 9.31 -0.21 -6.39
CA GLY A 11 8.55 0.73 -7.21
C GLY A 11 7.34 0.11 -7.91
N SER A 12 6.83 -1.02 -7.42
CA SER A 12 5.81 -1.80 -8.13
C SER A 12 4.38 -1.31 -7.83
N MET A 13 4.01 -0.14 -8.34
CA MET A 13 2.70 0.48 -8.08
C MET A 13 1.51 -0.42 -8.44
N LYS A 14 1.64 -1.25 -9.49
CA LYS A 14 0.60 -2.23 -9.87
C LYS A 14 0.35 -3.23 -8.74
N LYS A 15 1.41 -3.85 -8.24
CA LYS A 15 1.33 -4.86 -7.17
C LYS A 15 0.87 -4.23 -5.85
N ILE A 16 1.27 -2.98 -5.57
CA ILE A 16 0.79 -2.24 -4.39
C ILE A 16 -0.73 -2.07 -4.43
N ARG A 17 -1.29 -1.69 -5.60
CA ARG A 17 -2.74 -1.58 -5.76
C ARG A 17 -3.46 -2.92 -5.60
N GLU A 18 -2.94 -3.99 -6.19
CA GLU A 18 -3.47 -5.35 -6.02
C GLU A 18 -3.47 -5.75 -4.54
N ARG A 19 -2.38 -5.45 -3.82
CA ARG A 19 -2.27 -5.73 -2.38
C ARG A 19 -3.23 -4.88 -1.55
N ALA A 20 -3.47 -3.63 -1.93
CA ALA A 20 -4.46 -2.77 -1.27
C ALA A 20 -5.89 -3.30 -1.44
N ILE A 21 -6.24 -3.80 -2.64
CA ILE A 21 -7.55 -4.44 -2.89
C ILE A 21 -7.70 -5.68 -1.98
N TYR A 22 -6.67 -6.52 -1.93
CA TYR A 22 -6.68 -7.69 -1.04
C TYR A 22 -6.91 -7.33 0.44
N LEU A 23 -6.33 -6.23 0.92
CA LEU A 23 -6.53 -5.77 2.29
C LEU A 23 -7.97 -5.29 2.55
N GLU A 24 -8.57 -4.63 1.57
CA GLU A 24 -9.97 -4.19 1.66
C GLU A 24 -10.94 -5.37 1.71
N GLU A 25 -10.68 -6.43 0.94
CA GLU A 25 -11.47 -7.67 0.95
C GLU A 25 -11.27 -8.49 2.23
N LEU A 26 -10.09 -8.39 2.86
CA LEU A 26 -9.76 -9.15 4.06
C LEU A 26 -10.57 -8.67 5.28
N ASP A 27 -10.66 -7.35 5.48
CA ASP A 27 -11.40 -6.76 6.60
C ASP A 27 -11.68 -5.28 6.33
N HIS A 28 -12.93 -4.85 6.56
CA HIS A 28 -13.35 -3.45 6.43
C HIS A 28 -12.50 -2.48 7.27
N LYS A 29 -11.85 -2.93 8.36
CA LYS A 29 -10.94 -2.07 9.15
C LYS A 29 -9.75 -1.56 8.34
N TYR A 30 -9.35 -2.28 7.28
CA TYR A 30 -8.26 -1.88 6.40
C TYR A 30 -8.71 -0.98 5.25
N MET A 31 -10.01 -0.73 5.08
CA MET A 31 -10.53 0.03 3.94
C MET A 31 -9.91 1.43 3.84
N ALA A 32 -9.77 2.15 4.97
CA ALA A 32 -9.14 3.47 4.98
C ALA A 32 -7.65 3.40 4.60
N PHE A 33 -6.95 2.38 5.08
CA PHE A 33 -5.53 2.16 4.77
C PHE A 33 -5.33 1.75 3.29
N ALA A 34 -6.18 0.86 2.79
CA ALA A 34 -6.18 0.40 1.41
C ALA A 34 -6.47 1.54 0.43
N ASN A 35 -7.44 2.41 0.73
CA ASN A 35 -7.75 3.56 -0.11
C ASN A 35 -6.58 4.55 -0.17
N ASN A 36 -5.95 4.84 0.97
CA ASN A 36 -4.75 5.68 1.02
C ASN A 36 -3.61 5.09 0.17
N LEU A 37 -3.36 3.78 0.28
CA LEU A 37 -2.38 3.07 -0.57
C LEU A 37 -2.69 3.20 -2.07
N LYS A 38 -3.97 3.06 -2.47
CA LYS A 38 -4.37 3.17 -3.87
C LYS A 38 -4.14 4.59 -4.40
N GLU A 39 -4.50 5.62 -3.64
CA GLU A 39 -4.28 7.02 -4.01
C GLU A 39 -2.79 7.34 -4.17
N LEU A 40 -1.97 6.93 -3.19
CA LEU A 40 -0.52 7.10 -3.26
C LEU A 40 0.10 6.35 -4.45
N ALA A 41 -0.36 5.12 -4.71
CA ALA A 41 0.11 4.32 -5.83
C ALA A 41 -0.38 4.82 -7.20
N GLN A 42 -1.48 5.57 -7.25
CA GLN A 42 -1.96 6.25 -8.45
C GLN A 42 -1.14 7.52 -8.72
N GLY A 43 -0.72 8.21 -7.66
CA GLY A 43 0.17 9.37 -7.74
C GLY A 43 1.65 9.03 -7.89
N PHE A 44 2.02 7.75 -8.00
CA PHE A 44 3.43 7.29 -8.03
C PHE A 44 4.26 7.81 -6.85
N GLN A 45 3.65 7.92 -5.67
CA GLN A 45 4.26 8.53 -4.48
C GLN A 45 4.96 7.47 -3.62
N GLU A 46 5.97 6.80 -4.18
CA GLU A 46 6.64 5.63 -3.59
C GLU A 46 7.21 5.92 -2.19
N ASP A 47 7.88 7.08 -2.02
CA ASP A 47 8.44 7.51 -0.73
C ASP A 47 7.38 7.63 0.37
N LYS A 48 6.18 8.11 0.01
CA LYS A 48 5.06 8.23 0.97
C LYS A 48 4.47 6.88 1.29
N ILE A 49 4.46 5.95 0.34
CA ILE A 49 4.03 4.58 0.59
C ILE A 49 5.01 3.91 1.54
N LEU A 50 6.32 4.05 1.33
CA LEU A 50 7.34 3.54 2.25
C LEU A 50 7.14 4.09 3.67
N ALA A 51 7.07 5.41 3.82
CA ALA A 51 6.86 6.05 5.11
C ALA A 51 5.53 5.68 5.77
N LEU A 52 4.49 5.38 4.99
CA LEU A 52 3.20 4.90 5.50
C LEU A 52 3.32 3.47 6.02
N VAL A 53 3.96 2.59 5.25
CA VAL A 53 4.08 1.17 5.56
C VAL A 53 5.06 0.92 6.71
N GLU A 54 6.14 1.71 6.81
CA GLU A 54 7.11 1.68 7.91
C GLU A 54 6.47 1.90 9.28
N LYS A 55 5.41 2.72 9.38
CA LYS A 55 4.70 2.96 10.64
C LYS A 55 3.99 1.74 11.20
N TYR A 56 3.80 0.71 10.38
CA TYR A 56 3.06 -0.51 10.69
C TYR A 56 3.93 -1.76 10.51
N LEU A 57 5.25 -1.57 10.41
CA LEU A 57 6.24 -2.63 10.28
C LEU A 57 6.59 -3.21 11.64
#